data_AF-A0A1W9SXB1-F1
#
_entry.id   AF-A0A1W9SXB1-F1
#
_cell.length_a   1.000
_cell.length_b   1.000
_cell.length_c   1.000
_cell.angle_alpha   90.00
_cell.angle_beta   90.00
_cell.angle_gamma   90.00
#
_symmetry.space_group_name_H-M   'P 1'
#
loop_
_entity.id
_entity.type
_entity.pdbx_description
1 polymer ?
#
loop_
_entity_poly.entity_id
_entity_poly.type
_entity_poly.pdbx_seq_one_letter_code
_entity_poly.pdbx_strand_id
1 'polypeptide(L)'
;MGGSGIEVPLEDLDDSDNPIFTLSGLSENMVYYLAVTAYNEQGSESGYSNEVNHLVEPVVNMYTITSSAGSGGSITPSGATTVSQDSSQVYNITSEAGYHVADVLVDGSSAGAVSSYTFNNVT
;
A
#
# COMPACT_ATOMS: atom_id res chain seq x y z
N MET A 1 -23.72 6.56 -21.73
CA MET A 1 -24.04 6.34 -20.30
C MET A 1 -22.88 6.96 -19.56
N GLY A 2 -22.95 8.25 -19.22
CA GLY A 2 -23.74 8.73 -18.09
C GLY A 2 -22.90 8.62 -16.81
N GLY A 3 -21.63 9.01 -16.85
CA GLY A 3 -20.89 9.28 -15.63
C GLY A 3 -21.43 10.58 -15.09
N SER A 4 -21.96 10.57 -13.86
CA SER A 4 -22.22 11.82 -13.14
C SER A 4 -20.93 12.61 -13.14
N GLY A 5 -20.91 13.71 -13.88
CA GLY A 5 -19.87 14.72 -13.70
C GLY A 5 -19.87 15.09 -12.23
N ILE A 6 -18.69 15.10 -11.61
CA ILE A 6 -18.54 15.71 -10.31
C ILE A 6 -18.67 17.21 -10.59
N GLU A 7 -19.88 17.74 -10.39
CA GLU A 7 -20.08 19.18 -10.40
C GLU A 7 -19.40 19.75 -9.15
N VAL A 8 -18.42 20.62 -9.37
CA VAL A 8 -17.80 21.41 -8.30
C VAL A 8 -18.60 22.71 -8.21
N PRO A 9 -19.35 22.94 -7.12
CA PRO A 9 -20.07 24.19 -6.92
C PRO A 9 -19.10 25.37 -6.99
N LEU A 10 -19.50 26.46 -7.64
CA LEU A 10 -18.66 27.66 -7.76
C LEU A 10 -18.27 28.25 -6.40
N GLU A 11 -19.08 27.99 -5.37
CA GLU A 11 -18.85 28.38 -3.96
C GLU A 11 -17.73 27.60 -3.26
N ASP A 12 -17.33 26.45 -3.82
CA ASP A 12 -16.27 25.59 -3.27
C ASP A 12 -14.89 25.86 -3.92
N LEU A 13 -14.80 26.85 -4.83
CA LEU A 13 -13.56 27.25 -5.49
C LEU A 13 -12.88 28.38 -4.70
N ASP A 14 -11.73 28.08 -4.08
CA ASP A 14 -10.93 29.04 -3.29
C ASP A 14 -10.43 30.26 -4.09
N ASP A 15 -10.31 30.12 -5.42
CA ASP A 15 -9.92 31.19 -6.35
C ASP A 15 -10.64 30.94 -7.70
N SER A 16 -11.54 31.85 -8.11
CA SER A 16 -12.30 31.71 -9.35
C SER A 16 -11.43 31.84 -10.61
N ASP A 17 -10.27 32.50 -10.50
CA ASP A 17 -9.33 32.69 -11.60
C ASP A 17 -8.28 31.55 -11.67
N ASN A 18 -8.11 30.79 -10.59
CA ASN A 18 -7.24 29.62 -10.53
C ASN A 18 -7.79 28.53 -9.60
N PRO A 19 -8.90 27.87 -9.99
CA PRO A 19 -9.56 26.89 -9.13
C PRO A 19 -8.69 25.65 -8.93
N ILE A 20 -8.46 25.29 -7.67
CA ILE A 20 -7.83 24.03 -7.28
C ILE A 20 -8.91 23.12 -6.70
N PHE A 21 -9.08 21.93 -7.28
CA PHE A 21 -10.00 20.92 -6.77
C PHE A 21 -9.25 19.65 -6.40
N THR A 22 -9.47 19.15 -5.18
CA THR A 22 -8.92 17.87 -4.73
C THR A 22 -10.01 16.81 -4.78
N LEU A 23 -9.84 15.85 -5.69
CA LEU A 23 -10.72 14.69 -5.76
C LEU A 23 -10.35 13.69 -4.64
N SER A 24 -11.30 13.37 -3.76
CA SER A 24 -11.10 12.49 -2.61
C SER A 24 -12.04 11.28 -2.67
N GLY A 25 -11.77 10.25 -1.86
CA GLY A 25 -12.60 9.04 -1.78
C GLY A 25 -12.52 8.14 -3.02
N LEU A 26 -11.45 8.24 -3.80
CA LEU A 26 -11.23 7.39 -4.96
C LEU A 26 -10.85 5.97 -4.55
N SER A 27 -11.34 5.00 -5.31
CA SER A 27 -10.97 3.59 -5.15
C SER A 27 -9.59 3.35 -5.73
N GLU A 28 -8.80 2.59 -4.98
CA GLU A 28 -7.48 2.11 -5.43
C GLU A 28 -7.57 1.20 -6.65
N ASN A 29 -6.49 1.16 -7.43
CA ASN A 29 -6.34 0.35 -8.64
C ASN A 29 -7.41 0.65 -9.72
N MET A 30 -7.92 1.88 -9.74
CA MET A 30 -8.83 2.39 -10.78
C MET A 30 -8.21 3.58 -11.52
N VAL A 31 -8.48 3.66 -12.82
CA VAL A 31 -8.14 4.82 -13.65
C VAL A 31 -9.32 5.77 -13.67
N TYR A 32 -9.06 7.04 -13.35
CA TYR A 32 -10.03 8.12 -13.41
C TYR A 32 -9.70 9.07 -14.55
N TYR A 33 -10.75 9.61 -15.17
CA TYR A 33 -10.67 10.55 -16.28
C TYR A 33 -11.23 11.90 -15.84
N LEU A 34 -10.53 12.98 -16.19
CA LEU A 34 -10.94 14.34 -15.89
C LEU A 34 -10.98 15.15 -17.18
N ALA A 35 -12.07 15.87 -17.36
CA ALA A 35 -12.21 16.95 -18.32
C ALA A 35 -12.99 18.08 -17.66
N VAL A 36 -12.70 19.32 -18.01
CA VAL A 36 -13.29 20.50 -17.37
C VAL A 36 -14.05 21.36 -18.37
N THR A 37 -15.10 22.02 -17.90
CA THR A 37 -15.82 23.09 -18.59
C THR A 37 -15.74 24.37 -17.74
N ALA A 38 -15.97 25.52 -18.36
CA ALA A 38 -15.98 26.83 -17.70
C ALA A 38 -17.24 27.60 -18.05
N TYR A 39 -17.75 28.40 -17.11
CA TYR A 39 -18.84 29.34 -17.36
C TYR A 39 -18.29 30.75 -17.58
N ASN A 40 -18.89 31.50 -18.50
CA ASN A 40 -18.63 32.93 -18.62
C ASN A 40 -19.53 33.75 -17.65
N GLU A 41 -19.34 35.07 -17.60
CA GLU A 41 -20.13 35.98 -16.75
C GLU A 41 -21.65 35.97 -17.04
N GLN A 42 -22.07 35.44 -18.19
CA GLN A 42 -23.48 35.30 -18.57
C GLN A 42 -24.07 33.92 -18.22
N GLY A 43 -23.27 33.03 -17.60
CA GLY A 43 -23.68 31.67 -17.25
C GLY A 43 -23.72 30.71 -18.43
N SER A 44 -23.08 31.04 -19.56
CA SER A 44 -22.92 30.11 -20.69
C SER A 44 -21.71 29.22 -20.46
N GLU A 45 -21.91 27.90 -20.57
CA GLU A 45 -20.87 26.88 -20.43
C GLU A 45 -20.02 26.71 -21.70
N SER A 46 -18.73 26.45 -21.53
CA SER A 46 -17.81 26.08 -22.60
C SER A 46 -18.00 24.61 -23.05
N GLY A 47 -17.27 24.20 -24.09
CA GLY A 47 -17.02 22.77 -24.32
C GLY A 47 -16.02 22.19 -23.32
N TYR A 48 -15.97 20.86 -23.24
CA TYR A 48 -14.97 20.14 -22.44
C TYR A 48 -13.53 20.41 -22.93
N SER A 49 -12.59 20.45 -21.99
CA SER A 49 -11.16 20.33 -22.26
C SER A 49 -10.79 18.97 -22.88
N ASN A 50 -9.51 18.77 -23.20
CA ASN A 50 -9.00 17.42 -23.39
C ASN A 50 -9.12 16.61 -22.09
N GLU A 51 -9.28 15.29 -22.24
CA GLU A 51 -9.26 14.37 -21.11
C GLU A 51 -7.84 14.18 -20.59
N VAL A 52 -7.70 14.14 -19.27
CA VAL A 52 -6.51 13.69 -18.55
C VAL A 52 -6.90 12.46 -17.75
N ASN A 53 -6.01 11.47 -17.64
CA ASN A 53 -6.25 10.29 -16.83
C ASN A 53 -5.22 10.17 -15.70
N HIS A 54 -5.65 9.60 -14.58
CA HIS A 54 -4.80 9.28 -13.46
C HIS A 54 -5.15 7.89 -12.91
N LEU A 55 -4.13 7.07 -12.70
CA LEU A 55 -4.25 5.79 -12.01
C LEU A 55 -4.10 6.05 -10.50
N VAL A 56 -5.10 5.64 -9.71
CA VAL A 56 -4.95 5.62 -8.26
C VAL A 56 -4.18 4.36 -7.90
N GLU A 57 -2.92 4.52 -7.54
CA GLU A 57 -2.06 3.42 -7.12
C GLU A 57 -2.63 2.75 -5.84
N PRO A 58 -2.56 1.42 -5.72
CA PRO A 58 -2.99 0.73 -4.51
C PRO A 58 -2.09 1.10 -3.33
N VAL A 59 -2.71 1.29 -2.16
CA VAL A 59 -1.99 1.50 -0.91
C VAL A 59 -1.66 0.11 -0.35
N VAL A 60 -0.42 -0.29 -0.55
CA VAL A 60 0.08 -1.55 -0.01
C VAL A 60 0.55 -1.33 1.41
N ASN A 61 -0.13 -1.95 2.39
CA ASN A 61 0.34 -1.94 3.76
C ASN A 61 1.65 -2.72 3.89
N MET A 62 2.56 -2.24 4.74
CA MET A 62 3.87 -2.83 4.95
C MET A 62 4.02 -3.25 6.41
N TYR A 63 4.48 -4.48 6.63
CA TYR A 63 4.73 -5.05 7.94
C TYR A 63 6.23 -5.25 8.15
N THR A 64 6.68 -5.12 9.40
CA THR A 64 8.07 -5.37 9.76
C THR A 64 8.15 -6.63 10.62
N ILE A 65 8.83 -7.66 10.10
CA ILE A 65 9.15 -8.87 10.86
C ILE A 65 10.58 -8.73 11.36
N THR A 66 10.78 -8.90 12.67
CA THR A 66 12.12 -8.84 13.28
C THR A 66 12.55 -10.24 13.68
N SER A 67 13.68 -10.69 13.15
CA SER A 67 14.27 -11.98 13.47
C SER A 67 15.64 -11.83 14.14
N SER A 68 15.94 -12.73 15.07
CA SER A 68 17.26 -12.82 15.69
C SER A 68 17.55 -14.26 16.08
N ALA A 69 18.84 -14.60 16.15
CA ALA A 69 19.31 -15.89 16.62
C ALA A 69 20.25 -15.68 17.81
N GLY A 70 20.16 -16.59 18.79
CA GLY A 70 21.12 -16.67 19.89
C GLY A 70 22.42 -17.37 19.48
N SER A 71 23.30 -17.61 20.45
CA SER A 71 24.55 -18.36 20.24
C SER A 71 24.30 -19.80 19.78
N GLY A 72 25.18 -20.32 18.90
CA GLY A 72 25.11 -21.70 18.40
C GLY A 72 24.22 -21.89 17.16
N GLY A 73 23.74 -20.81 16.55
CA GLY A 73 22.97 -20.85 15.33
C GLY A 73 22.84 -19.49 14.65
N SER A 74 22.14 -19.48 13.52
CA SER A 74 21.86 -18.31 12.71
C SER A 74 20.46 -18.37 12.13
N ILE A 75 19.88 -17.20 11.82
CA ILE A 75 18.60 -17.06 11.13
C ILE A 75 18.79 -16.13 9.93
N THR A 76 18.22 -16.49 8.78
CA THR A 76 18.29 -15.69 7.55
C THR A 76 16.91 -15.52 6.93
N PRO A 77 16.44 -14.28 6.65
CA PRO A 77 17.11 -13.01 6.95
C PRO A 77 17.19 -12.74 8.46
N SER A 78 18.20 -11.98 8.90
CA SER A 78 18.33 -11.49 10.28
C SER A 78 17.98 -10.02 10.38
N GLY A 79 17.49 -9.58 11.54
CA GLY A 79 17.07 -8.20 11.75
C GLY A 79 15.68 -7.90 11.19
N ALA A 80 15.45 -6.63 10.84
CA ALA A 80 14.16 -6.17 10.32
C ALA A 80 14.02 -6.52 8.84
N THR A 81 12.94 -7.22 8.51
CA THR A 81 12.52 -7.50 7.13
C THR A 81 11.16 -6.85 6.90
N THR A 82 11.07 -5.98 5.89
CA THR A 82 9.81 -5.35 5.50
C THR A 82 9.11 -6.20 4.45
N VAL A 83 7.84 -6.53 4.69
CA VAL A 83 7.02 -7.38 3.82
C VAL A 83 5.71 -6.68 3.51
N SER A 84 5.25 -6.76 2.26
CA SER A 84 3.94 -6.24 1.89
C SER A 84 2.82 -7.10 2.48
N GLN A 85 1.67 -6.49 2.69
CA GLN A 85 0.43 -7.20 3.02
C GLN A 85 0.19 -8.35 2.04
N ASP A 86 -0.35 -9.44 2.57
CA ASP A 86 -0.67 -10.68 1.87
C ASP A 86 0.54 -11.41 1.24
N SER A 87 1.75 -10.88 1.39
CA SER A 87 2.98 -11.57 0.99
C SER A 87 3.40 -12.61 2.02
N SER A 88 4.29 -13.51 1.61
CA SER A 88 4.86 -14.54 2.47
C SER A 88 6.37 -14.33 2.61
N GLN A 89 6.91 -14.61 3.79
CA GLN A 89 8.33 -14.49 4.08
C GLN A 89 8.85 -15.76 4.74
N VAL A 90 9.92 -16.30 4.17
CA VAL A 90 10.61 -17.50 4.67
C VAL A 90 11.83 -17.08 5.49
N TYR A 91 12.00 -17.72 6.64
CA TYR A 91 13.18 -17.65 7.48
C TYR A 91 13.83 -19.03 7.54
N ASN A 92 15.13 -19.08 7.29
CA ASN A 92 15.93 -20.29 7.41
C ASN A 92 16.75 -20.23 8.70
N ILE A 93 16.66 -21.28 9.51
CA ILE A 93 17.39 -21.44 10.76
C ILE A 93 18.46 -22.51 10.56
N THR A 94 19.71 -22.16 10.85
CA THR A 94 20.86 -23.07 10.73
C THR A 94 21.58 -23.14 12.07
N SER A 95 21.71 -24.34 12.63
CA SER A 95 22.55 -24.58 13.80
C SER A 95 24.02 -24.71 13.40
N GLU A 96 24.91 -24.21 14.25
CA GLU A 96 26.35 -24.38 14.09
C GLU A 96 26.78 -25.83 14.40
N ALA A 97 28.01 -26.19 14.02
CA ALA A 97 28.55 -27.53 14.29
C ALA A 97 28.58 -27.82 15.80
N GLY A 98 28.02 -28.96 16.21
CA GLY A 98 27.88 -29.35 17.61
C GLY A 98 26.62 -28.81 18.32
N TYR A 99 25.83 -27.98 17.63
CA TYR A 99 24.53 -27.51 18.12
C TYR A 99 23.37 -28.18 17.37
N HIS A 100 22.18 -28.11 17.97
CA HIS A 100 20.91 -28.46 17.35
C HIS A 100 19.89 -27.36 17.66
N VAL A 101 18.93 -27.16 16.76
CA VAL A 101 17.81 -26.25 17.02
C VAL A 101 16.95 -26.86 18.13
N ALA A 102 16.88 -26.19 19.27
CA ALA A 102 16.05 -26.63 20.40
C ALA A 102 14.59 -26.17 20.22
N ASP A 103 14.40 -24.92 19.82
CA ASP A 103 13.08 -24.32 19.59
C ASP A 103 13.21 -23.05 18.72
N VAL A 104 12.13 -22.71 18.02
CA VAL A 104 11.95 -21.45 17.31
C VAL A 104 10.72 -20.77 17.88
N LEU A 105 10.87 -19.53 18.35
CA LEU A 105 9.77 -18.76 18.92
C LEU A 105 9.22 -17.77 17.89
N VAL A 106 7.90 -17.76 17.72
CA VAL A 106 7.16 -16.79 16.90
C VAL A 106 6.19 -16.08 17.83
N ASP A 107 6.38 -14.77 18.01
CA ASP A 107 5.60 -13.94 18.94
C ASP A 107 5.49 -14.55 20.36
N GLY A 108 6.57 -15.18 20.82
CA GLY A 108 6.65 -15.85 22.12
C GLY A 108 6.05 -17.26 22.18
N SER A 109 5.45 -17.75 21.09
CA SER A 109 4.91 -19.11 20.98
C SER A 109 5.91 -20.04 20.29
N SER A 110 6.07 -21.26 20.82
CA SER A 110 6.95 -22.27 20.25
C SER A 110 6.38 -22.81 18.92
N ALA A 111 7.18 -22.70 17.86
CA ALA A 111 7.00 -23.38 16.58
C ALA A 111 7.74 -24.73 16.54
N GLY A 112 8.51 -25.05 17.58
CA GLY A 112 9.29 -26.27 17.72
C GLY A 112 10.69 -26.19 17.11
N ALA A 113 11.38 -27.33 17.16
CA ALA A 113 12.72 -27.50 16.59
C ALA A 113 12.67 -27.60 15.05
N VAL A 114 12.44 -26.48 14.38
CA VAL A 114 12.38 -26.40 12.91
C VAL A 114 13.59 -25.68 12.33
N SER A 115 14.03 -26.10 11.15
CA SER A 115 15.10 -25.43 10.38
C SER A 115 14.59 -24.34 9.45
N SER A 116 13.25 -24.18 9.33
CA SER A 116 12.63 -23.14 8.53
C SER A 116 11.27 -22.77 9.10
N TYR A 117 10.92 -21.50 9.00
CA TYR A 117 9.59 -20.99 9.33
C TYR A 117 9.12 -20.02 8.25
N THR A 118 7.86 -20.15 7.85
CA THR A 118 7.24 -19.29 6.84
C THR A 118 6.09 -18.52 7.45
N PHE A 119 6.19 -17.19 7.43
CA PHE A 119 5.02 -16.33 7.60
C PHE A 119 4.25 -16.36 6.28
N ASN A 120 3.02 -16.87 6.30
CA ASN A 120 2.14 -16.91 5.13
C ASN A 120 1.14 -15.77 5.22
N ASN A 121 0.88 -15.09 4.11
CA ASN A 121 -0.14 -14.04 3.97
C ASN A 121 -0.13 -13.06 5.15
N VAL A 122 0.96 -12.31 5.29
CA VAL A 122 1.16 -11.38 6.41
C VAL A 122 0.05 -10.32 6.40
N THR A 123 -0.68 -10.21 7.50
CA THR A 123 -1.88 -9.35 7.68
C THR A 123 -1.91 -8.69 9.05
#